data_AF-A0A8T0RDC1-F1
#
_entry.id   AF-A0A8T0RDC1-F1
#
_cell.length_a   1.000
_cell.length_b   1.000
_cell.length_c   1.000
_cell.angle_alpha   90.00
_cell.angle_beta   90.00
_cell.angle_gamma   90.00
#
_symmetry.space_group_name_H-M   'P 1'
#
loop_
_entity.id
_entity.type
_entity.pdbx_description
1 polymer ?
#
loop_
_entity_poly.entity_id
_entity_poly.type
_entity_poly.pdbx_seq_one_letter_code
_entity_poly.pdbx_strand_id
1 'polypeptide(L)'
;MARRSLAPLAPPPSLALAAAVVALAFCFHPASAQSAWLDEFRTDGEVRSDFDASGKQVASLVLDENSGAGFNSTEKYLFGEFSVEMKLVPGNSAGTVTSFYLTSGEGDDHDEIDLEFMGNSSGAPTVLNTNVWASGDGKKEHQFYLWFDPSADFHKYTIIWNAKNIIFRVDDVTVRAFRRYADLPYPDARPMAVHATLWDGSYWATEKGKVPIDWAAAPFVVSYRGYIANACVAHGGGGRTSCPAGRNEWMDRELDDTDRLTVAWARRNCLQYNYCEDGWRFPEGFPGECSRE
;
A
#
# COMPACT_ATOMS: atom_id res chain seq x y z
N MET A 1 -76.88 9.58 -84.43
CA MET A 1 -75.52 9.99 -84.84
C MET A 1 -74.89 10.80 -83.71
N ALA A 2 -73.59 10.62 -83.51
CA ALA A 2 -72.68 11.28 -82.54
C ALA A 2 -72.77 10.88 -81.06
N ARG A 3 -71.93 9.89 -80.71
CA ARG A 3 -71.40 9.63 -79.36
C ARG A 3 -70.53 10.80 -78.91
N ARG A 4 -70.59 11.19 -77.63
CA ARG A 4 -69.48 11.90 -76.95
C ARG A 4 -68.94 11.04 -75.81
N SER A 5 -67.65 10.76 -75.93
CA SER A 5 -66.80 10.00 -75.02
C SER A 5 -66.52 10.82 -73.76
N LEU A 6 -66.68 10.21 -72.59
CA LEU A 6 -66.13 10.70 -71.33
C LEU A 6 -65.00 9.75 -70.91
N ALA A 7 -63.80 10.31 -70.77
CA ALA A 7 -62.59 9.61 -70.33
C ALA A 7 -62.68 9.28 -68.83
N PRO A 8 -62.09 8.15 -68.37
CA PRO A 8 -62.06 7.81 -66.95
C PRO A 8 -60.96 8.60 -66.21
N LEU A 9 -61.30 9.10 -65.02
CA LEU A 9 -60.37 9.73 -64.08
C LEU A 9 -59.38 8.70 -63.50
N ALA A 10 -58.11 9.11 -63.39
CA ALA A 10 -57.05 8.37 -62.70
C ALA A 10 -57.26 8.40 -61.17
N PRO A 11 -56.88 7.33 -60.43
CA PRO A 11 -56.93 7.32 -58.97
C PRO A 11 -55.80 8.16 -58.35
N PRO A 12 -55.97 8.67 -57.11
CA PRO A 12 -54.94 9.44 -56.42
C PRO A 12 -53.77 8.55 -55.98
N PRO A 13 -52.57 9.13 -55.76
CA PRO A 13 -51.40 8.38 -55.37
C PRO A 13 -51.53 7.87 -53.92
N SER A 14 -51.11 6.63 -53.72
CA SER A 14 -51.01 5.93 -52.44
C SER A 14 -49.95 6.60 -51.55
N LEU A 15 -50.35 7.02 -50.34
CA LEU A 15 -49.45 7.42 -49.26
C LEU A 15 -48.67 6.19 -48.78
N ALA A 16 -47.40 6.09 -49.16
CA ALA A 16 -46.47 5.11 -48.60
C ALA A 16 -46.06 5.56 -47.20
N LEU A 17 -46.45 4.79 -46.17
CA LEU A 17 -46.03 4.98 -44.79
C LEU A 17 -44.58 4.48 -44.65
N ALA A 18 -43.60 5.40 -44.63
CA ALA A 18 -42.21 5.05 -44.37
C ALA A 18 -42.03 4.78 -42.86
N ALA A 19 -41.87 3.51 -42.49
CA ALA A 19 -41.46 3.14 -41.14
C ALA A 19 -39.98 3.50 -40.94
N ALA A 20 -39.70 4.53 -40.16
CA ALA A 20 -38.34 4.87 -39.75
C ALA A 20 -37.87 3.86 -38.68
N VAL A 21 -36.99 2.94 -39.08
CA VAL A 21 -36.24 2.11 -38.12
C VAL A 21 -35.15 2.98 -37.51
N VAL A 22 -35.36 3.43 -36.27
CA VAL A 22 -34.31 4.09 -35.48
C VAL A 22 -33.37 2.99 -34.98
N ALA A 23 -32.25 2.81 -35.68
CA ALA A 23 -31.14 2.00 -35.17
C ALA A 23 -30.50 2.77 -34.00
N LEU A 24 -30.82 2.37 -32.76
CA LEU A 24 -30.08 2.76 -31.57
C LEU A 24 -28.68 2.15 -31.69
N ALA A 25 -27.74 2.94 -32.22
CA ALA A 25 -26.33 2.66 -32.11
C ALA A 25 -25.96 2.76 -30.62
N PHE A 26 -25.94 1.62 -29.92
CA PHE A 26 -25.27 1.54 -28.63
C PHE A 26 -23.78 1.80 -28.89
N CYS A 27 -23.34 3.02 -28.62
CA CYS A 27 -21.94 3.33 -28.47
C CYS A 27 -21.44 2.56 -27.24
N PHE A 28 -21.03 1.31 -27.44
CA PHE A 28 -20.11 0.63 -26.53
C PHE A 28 -18.84 1.47 -26.51
N HIS A 29 -18.75 2.38 -25.54
CA HIS A 29 -17.46 2.87 -25.13
C HIS A 29 -16.79 1.65 -24.50
N PRO A 30 -15.66 1.15 -25.03
CA PRO A 30 -14.84 0.26 -24.23
C PRO A 30 -14.59 1.02 -22.93
N ALA A 31 -14.97 0.42 -21.79
CA ALA A 31 -14.48 0.90 -20.52
C ALA A 31 -12.96 0.95 -20.69
N SER A 32 -12.39 2.16 -20.61
CA SER A 32 -10.94 2.33 -20.54
C SER A 32 -10.50 1.39 -19.42
N ALA A 33 -9.81 0.30 -19.75
CA ALA A 33 -9.17 -0.53 -18.74
C ALA A 33 -8.29 0.43 -17.96
N GLN A 34 -8.68 0.75 -16.73
CA GLN A 34 -7.85 1.53 -15.85
C GLN A 34 -6.52 0.76 -15.78
N SER A 35 -5.39 1.41 -16.08
CA SER A 35 -4.10 0.73 -16.02
C SER A 35 -3.97 0.06 -14.66
N ALA A 36 -3.55 -1.21 -14.67
CA ALA A 36 -3.35 -1.98 -13.47
C ALA A 36 -2.31 -1.27 -12.60
N TRP A 37 -2.58 -1.07 -11.30
CA TRP A 37 -1.62 -0.41 -10.41
C TRP A 37 -0.31 -1.22 -10.30
N LEU A 38 -0.38 -2.54 -10.51
CA LEU A 38 0.80 -3.40 -10.50
C LEU A 38 1.75 -3.11 -11.69
N ASP A 39 1.27 -2.50 -12.77
CA ASP A 39 2.12 -2.13 -13.92
C ASP A 39 3.15 -1.03 -13.55
N GLU A 40 2.95 -0.32 -12.43
CA GLU A 40 3.89 0.65 -11.88
C GLU A 40 5.10 -0.02 -11.19
N PHE A 41 5.08 -1.35 -11.06
CA PHE A 41 6.03 -2.14 -10.28
C PHE A 41 6.76 -3.19 -11.13
N ARG A 42 7.97 -3.54 -10.68
CA ARG A 42 8.69 -4.75 -11.09
C ARG A 42 8.40 -5.85 -10.09
N THR A 43 8.16 -7.06 -10.56
CA THR A 43 7.87 -8.24 -9.73
C THR A 43 9.05 -9.20 -9.68
N ASP A 44 9.16 -9.94 -8.58
CA ASP A 44 10.11 -11.04 -8.40
C ASP A 44 9.43 -12.19 -7.61
N GLY A 45 9.87 -13.42 -7.87
CA GLY A 45 9.23 -14.64 -7.36
C GLY A 45 7.83 -14.87 -7.93
N GLU A 46 6.99 -15.61 -7.20
CA GLU A 46 5.61 -15.89 -7.60
C GLU A 46 4.65 -14.77 -7.18
N VAL A 47 4.36 -13.87 -8.12
CA VAL A 47 3.35 -12.80 -8.00
C VAL A 47 2.14 -13.11 -8.88
N ARG A 48 0.97 -13.31 -8.26
CA ARG A 48 -0.30 -13.53 -8.96
C ARG A 48 -1.05 -12.21 -9.10
N SER A 49 -1.72 -11.97 -10.23
CA SER A 49 -2.61 -10.82 -10.43
C SER A 49 -3.99 -11.29 -10.86
N ASP A 50 -5.03 -10.82 -10.17
CA ASP A 50 -6.45 -11.08 -10.47
C ASP A 50 -7.28 -9.82 -10.19
N PHE A 51 -8.60 -9.92 -10.27
CA PHE A 51 -9.56 -8.89 -9.94
C PHE A 51 -10.59 -9.43 -8.94
N ASP A 52 -10.91 -8.64 -7.91
CA ASP A 52 -11.99 -9.01 -7.01
C ASP A 52 -13.38 -8.83 -7.65
N ALA A 53 -14.44 -9.22 -6.92
CA ALA A 53 -15.81 -9.13 -7.41
C ALA A 53 -16.27 -7.70 -7.76
N SER A 54 -15.57 -6.67 -7.29
CA SER A 54 -15.82 -5.26 -7.62
C SER A 54 -15.03 -4.78 -8.86
N GLY A 55 -14.16 -5.63 -9.41
CA GLY A 55 -13.28 -5.30 -10.53
C GLY A 55 -11.99 -4.59 -10.10
N LYS A 56 -11.65 -4.57 -8.80
CA LYS A 56 -10.39 -3.99 -8.31
C LYS A 56 -9.26 -5.00 -8.45
N GLN A 57 -8.13 -4.57 -9.03
CA GLN A 57 -6.96 -5.44 -9.19
C GLN A 57 -6.39 -5.85 -7.83
N VAL A 58 -6.16 -7.15 -7.65
CA VAL A 58 -5.51 -7.76 -6.49
C VAL A 58 -4.21 -8.42 -6.95
N ALA A 59 -3.09 -8.02 -6.35
CA ALA A 59 -1.82 -8.70 -6.49
C ALA A 59 -1.59 -9.59 -5.25
N SER A 60 -1.16 -10.84 -5.43
CA SER A 60 -0.85 -11.73 -4.32
C SER A 60 0.58 -12.24 -4.40
N LEU A 61 1.32 -12.11 -3.31
CA LEU A 61 2.66 -12.66 -3.15
C LEU A 61 2.54 -14.05 -2.55
N VAL A 62 3.29 -15.00 -3.09
CA VAL A 62 3.31 -16.40 -2.64
C VAL A 62 4.69 -16.72 -2.08
N LEU A 63 4.69 -17.37 -0.92
CA LEU A 63 5.89 -17.92 -0.28
C LEU A 63 5.73 -19.42 -0.11
N ASP A 64 6.70 -20.16 -0.63
CA ASP A 64 6.85 -21.60 -0.46
C ASP A 64 8.34 -21.95 -0.18
N GLU A 65 8.65 -23.24 -0.07
CA GLU A 65 10.01 -23.72 0.21
C GLU A 65 11.06 -23.29 -0.83
N ASN A 66 10.64 -22.87 -2.04
CA ASN A 66 11.54 -22.53 -3.13
C ASN A 66 11.92 -21.05 -3.10
N SER A 67 10.95 -20.16 -2.86
CA SER A 67 11.17 -18.71 -2.92
C SER A 67 10.10 -17.92 -2.18
N GLY A 68 10.51 -16.74 -1.69
CA GLY A 68 9.57 -15.66 -1.43
C GLY A 68 9.16 -14.93 -2.71
N ALA A 69 8.41 -13.84 -2.56
CA ALA A 69 7.99 -13.01 -3.66
C ALA A 69 7.92 -11.54 -3.26
N GLY A 70 7.94 -10.65 -4.24
CA GLY A 70 7.79 -9.23 -3.99
C GLY A 70 7.56 -8.40 -5.23
N PHE A 71 7.26 -7.12 -5.00
CA PHE A 71 7.23 -6.11 -6.04
C PHE A 71 7.84 -4.80 -5.54
N ASN A 72 8.46 -4.04 -6.44
CA ASN A 72 9.08 -2.74 -6.16
C ASN A 72 8.73 -1.70 -7.23
N SER A 73 8.51 -0.45 -6.82
CA SER A 73 8.10 0.60 -7.73
C SER A 73 9.20 0.90 -8.75
N THR A 74 8.80 1.12 -9.99
CA THR A 74 9.74 1.53 -11.05
C THR A 74 10.32 2.92 -10.80
N GLU A 75 9.53 3.78 -10.15
CA GLU A 75 9.92 5.13 -9.74
C GLU A 75 10.50 5.14 -8.32
N LYS A 76 11.31 6.18 -8.05
CA LYS A 76 11.73 6.55 -6.70
C LYS A 76 11.09 7.87 -6.31
N TYR A 77 10.83 8.04 -5.02
CA TYR A 77 10.13 9.19 -4.47
C TYR A 77 10.95 9.86 -3.40
N LEU A 78 10.84 11.18 -3.28
CA LEU A 78 11.34 11.93 -2.13
C LEU A 78 10.16 12.66 -1.51
N PHE A 79 9.66 12.08 -0.42
CA PHE A 79 8.40 12.43 0.23
C PHE A 79 7.12 12.06 -0.55
N GLY A 80 6.06 11.80 0.21
CA GLY A 80 4.74 11.44 -0.32
C GLY A 80 3.83 10.80 0.71
N GLU A 81 2.59 10.57 0.31
CA GLU A 81 1.66 9.65 0.96
C GLU A 81 1.54 8.38 0.12
N PHE A 82 1.80 7.24 0.75
CA PHE A 82 1.77 5.91 0.14
C PHE A 82 0.78 5.05 0.90
N SER A 83 -0.21 4.52 0.19
CA SER A 83 -1.21 3.67 0.81
C SER A 83 -1.49 2.43 -0.02
N VAL A 84 -1.78 1.33 0.67
CA VAL A 84 -2.18 0.06 0.07
C VAL A 84 -3.15 -0.65 1.00
N GLU A 85 -4.08 -1.41 0.44
CA GLU A 85 -4.89 -2.33 1.23
C GLU A 85 -4.24 -3.72 1.22
N MET A 86 -4.06 -4.30 2.40
CA MET A 86 -3.45 -5.63 2.56
C MET A 86 -4.40 -6.55 3.30
N LYS A 87 -4.43 -7.81 2.86
CA LYS A 87 -5.04 -8.93 3.59
C LYS A 87 -3.97 -9.98 3.83
N LEU A 88 -3.61 -10.16 5.09
CA LEU A 88 -2.45 -10.94 5.52
C LEU A 88 -2.68 -12.45 5.44
N VAL A 89 -1.60 -13.20 5.61
CA VAL A 89 -1.58 -14.67 5.60
C VAL A 89 -2.49 -15.22 6.71
N PRO A 90 -3.53 -16.01 6.39
CA PRO A 90 -4.42 -16.60 7.39
C PRO A 90 -3.82 -17.85 8.04
N GLY A 91 -4.43 -18.30 9.13
CA GLY A 91 -4.11 -19.59 9.74
C GLY A 91 -2.77 -19.57 10.49
N ASN A 92 -1.93 -20.60 10.28
CA ASN A 92 -0.58 -20.62 10.83
C ASN A 92 0.33 -19.85 9.87
N SER A 93 0.83 -18.69 10.30
CA SER A 93 1.75 -17.85 9.53
C SER A 93 3.07 -17.62 10.26
N ALA A 94 3.36 -18.42 11.30
CA ALA A 94 4.61 -18.32 12.04
C ALA A 94 5.82 -18.35 11.09
N GLY A 95 6.86 -17.59 11.43
CA GLY A 95 8.07 -17.42 10.62
C GLY A 95 7.91 -16.52 9.39
N THR A 96 6.70 -16.24 8.90
CA THR A 96 6.53 -15.36 7.73
C THR A 96 6.69 -13.88 8.10
N VAL A 97 7.26 -13.09 7.18
CA VAL A 97 7.25 -11.63 7.25
C VAL A 97 6.64 -11.09 5.95
N THR A 98 5.52 -10.40 6.09
CA THR A 98 4.93 -9.57 5.03
C THR A 98 5.41 -8.14 5.20
N SER A 99 5.76 -7.43 4.14
CA SER A 99 6.17 -6.03 4.22
C SER A 99 5.41 -5.10 3.27
N PHE A 100 5.38 -3.82 3.63
CA PHE A 100 5.15 -2.68 2.74
C PHE A 100 6.03 -1.53 3.25
N TYR A 101 7.06 -1.17 2.49
CA TYR A 101 8.12 -0.29 2.97
C TYR A 101 8.67 0.59 1.86
N LEU A 102 9.45 1.59 2.24
CA LEU A 102 10.22 2.41 1.31
C LEU A 102 11.70 2.26 1.62
N THR A 103 12.55 2.07 0.61
CA THR A 103 14.00 2.01 0.80
C THR A 103 14.77 2.73 -0.30
N SER A 104 15.88 3.36 0.08
CA SER A 104 16.81 3.99 -0.87
C SER A 104 17.75 2.97 -1.55
N GLY A 105 17.83 1.75 -1.01
CA GLY A 105 18.66 0.64 -1.45
C GLY A 105 19.36 -0.05 -0.26
N GLU A 106 20.28 -0.97 -0.55
CA GLU A 106 20.94 -1.83 0.46
C GLU A 106 22.27 -1.28 1.00
N GLY A 107 22.55 0.01 0.84
CA GLY A 107 23.82 0.61 1.28
C GLY A 107 23.91 0.74 2.80
N ASP A 108 25.12 0.75 3.37
CA ASP A 108 25.31 0.95 4.82
C ASP A 108 24.70 2.27 5.33
N ASP A 109 24.56 3.25 4.45
CA ASP A 109 23.98 4.56 4.72
C ASP A 109 22.53 4.67 4.25
N HIS A 110 21.80 3.58 3.98
CA HIS A 110 20.46 3.68 3.43
C HIS A 110 19.46 4.39 4.37
N ASP A 111 18.48 5.02 3.74
CA ASP A 111 17.20 5.41 4.34
C ASP A 111 16.15 4.33 4.06
N GLU A 112 15.30 4.05 5.05
CA GLU A 112 14.20 3.08 4.96
C GLU A 112 13.05 3.40 5.95
N ILE A 113 11.81 3.08 5.57
CA ILE A 113 10.60 3.28 6.38
C ILE A 113 9.71 2.05 6.25
N ASP A 114 9.47 1.36 7.36
CA ASP A 114 8.94 0.00 7.34
C ASP A 114 7.53 -0.12 7.94
N LEU A 115 6.69 -0.91 7.26
CA LEU A 115 5.61 -1.67 7.86
C LEU A 115 5.88 -3.16 7.60
N GLU A 116 6.20 -3.90 8.65
CA GLU A 116 6.42 -5.34 8.58
C GLU A 116 5.40 -6.05 9.46
N PHE A 117 4.78 -7.09 8.94
CA PHE A 117 3.81 -7.91 9.65
C PHE A 117 4.43 -9.28 9.89
N MET A 118 4.79 -9.51 11.14
CA MET A 118 5.36 -10.78 11.58
C MET A 118 4.21 -11.75 11.87
N GLY A 119 4.14 -12.81 11.07
CA GLY A 119 3.13 -13.85 11.23
C GLY A 119 3.28 -14.62 12.54
N ASN A 120 2.26 -15.41 12.88
CA ASN A 120 2.19 -16.09 14.17
C ASN A 120 1.51 -17.46 14.07
N SER A 121 1.62 -18.26 15.14
CA SER A 121 0.88 -19.52 15.25
C SER A 121 -0.62 -19.29 15.17
N SER A 122 -1.38 -20.29 14.69
CA SER A 122 -2.83 -20.17 14.52
C SER A 122 -3.52 -19.69 15.81
N GLY A 123 -4.33 -18.63 15.67
CA GLY A 123 -5.07 -18.01 16.78
C GLY A 123 -4.27 -17.01 17.61
N ALA A 124 -2.95 -16.89 17.41
CA ALA A 124 -2.15 -15.84 17.99
C ALA A 124 -2.13 -14.61 17.07
N PRO A 125 -2.07 -13.38 17.63
CA PRO A 125 -2.14 -12.16 16.83
C PRO A 125 -0.88 -11.95 16.01
N THR A 126 -1.05 -11.52 14.75
CA THR A 126 0.01 -10.91 13.95
C THR A 126 0.55 -9.66 14.63
N VAL A 127 1.85 -9.43 14.52
CA VAL A 127 2.50 -8.23 15.06
C VAL A 127 2.86 -7.30 13.91
N LEU A 128 2.39 -6.05 13.97
CA LEU A 128 2.87 -4.97 13.11
C LEU A 128 4.14 -4.36 13.72
N ASN A 129 5.27 -4.50 13.06
CA ASN A 129 6.51 -3.80 13.33
C ASN A 129 6.60 -2.56 12.42
N THR A 130 6.91 -1.41 13.01
CA THR A 130 7.24 -0.18 12.27
C THR A 130 8.68 0.18 12.58
N ASN A 131 9.45 0.63 11.59
CA ASN A 131 10.84 0.99 11.78
C ASN A 131 11.23 2.15 10.85
N VAL A 132 12.33 2.83 11.20
CA VAL A 132 12.86 3.96 10.45
C VAL A 132 14.38 3.85 10.45
N TRP A 133 14.96 3.82 9.26
CA TRP A 133 16.39 3.99 9.02
C TRP A 133 16.64 5.34 8.37
N ALA A 134 17.62 6.06 8.90
CA ALA A 134 18.06 7.33 8.35
C ALA A 134 19.58 7.38 8.30
N SER A 135 20.18 7.41 7.11
CA SER A 135 21.63 7.37 6.94
C SER A 135 22.31 6.19 7.63
N GLY A 136 21.70 5.01 7.55
CA GLY A 136 22.18 3.80 8.24
C GLY A 136 21.84 3.75 9.74
N ASP A 137 21.31 4.83 10.31
CA ASP A 137 20.84 4.86 11.69
C ASP A 137 19.41 4.32 11.79
N GLY A 138 19.31 3.01 12.02
CA GLY A 138 18.05 2.29 12.22
C GLY A 138 17.72 2.01 13.68
N LYS A 139 17.19 0.80 13.93
CA LYS A 139 16.89 0.26 15.27
C LYS A 139 15.81 1.04 16.03
N LYS A 140 14.82 1.55 15.30
CA LYS A 140 13.74 2.40 15.80
C LYS A 140 12.40 1.67 15.79
N GLU A 141 12.38 0.41 16.22
CA GLU A 141 11.22 -0.46 16.10
C GLU A 141 10.14 -0.12 17.13
N HIS A 142 8.90 0.04 16.68
CA HIS A 142 7.70 -0.11 17.52
C HIS A 142 6.89 -1.30 17.02
N GLN A 143 6.48 -2.19 17.94
CA GLN A 143 5.67 -3.36 17.61
C GLN A 143 4.29 -3.25 18.23
N PHE A 144 3.25 -3.52 17.44
CA PHE A 144 1.85 -3.37 17.82
C PHE A 144 1.08 -4.66 17.53
N TYR A 145 0.16 -5.02 18.43
CA TYR A 145 -0.97 -5.87 18.06
C TYR A 145 -2.06 -5.04 17.39
N LEU A 146 -2.71 -5.61 16.38
CA LEU A 146 -3.85 -4.97 15.72
C LEU A 146 -5.16 -5.26 16.48
N TRP A 147 -6.10 -4.33 16.44
CA TRP A 147 -7.42 -4.44 17.10
C TRP A 147 -8.46 -5.20 16.26
N PHE A 148 -8.01 -5.91 15.23
CA PHE A 148 -8.79 -6.73 14.30
C PHE A 148 -7.93 -7.89 13.80
N ASP A 149 -8.55 -8.87 13.12
CA ASP A 149 -7.84 -9.94 12.42
C ASP A 149 -7.44 -9.45 11.01
N PRO A 150 -6.15 -9.18 10.75
CA PRO A 150 -5.70 -8.61 9.48
C PRO A 150 -5.70 -9.63 8.33
N SER A 151 -6.00 -10.90 8.59
CA SER A 151 -6.14 -11.95 7.57
C SER A 151 -7.59 -12.13 7.10
N ALA A 152 -8.56 -11.63 7.87
CA ALA A 152 -9.97 -11.81 7.60
C ALA A 152 -10.48 -10.93 6.45
N ASP A 153 -10.00 -9.70 6.35
CA ASP A 153 -10.35 -8.76 5.28
C ASP A 153 -9.17 -7.82 4.95
N PHE A 154 -9.34 -7.04 3.89
CA PHE A 154 -8.40 -6.00 3.51
C PHE A 154 -8.51 -4.78 4.44
N HIS A 155 -7.37 -4.37 4.99
CA HIS A 155 -7.22 -3.14 5.77
C HIS A 155 -6.25 -2.19 5.08
N LYS A 156 -6.47 -0.89 5.22
CA LYS A 156 -5.63 0.13 4.59
C LYS A 156 -4.43 0.43 5.48
N TYR A 157 -3.24 0.40 4.91
CA TYR A 157 -2.01 0.79 5.57
C TYR A 157 -1.43 2.00 4.85
N THR A 158 -0.98 3.00 5.60
CA THR A 158 -0.51 4.26 5.00
C THR A 158 0.74 4.78 5.70
N ILE A 159 1.71 5.19 4.88
CA ILE A 159 2.90 5.93 5.27
C ILE A 159 2.78 7.32 4.69
N ILE A 160 2.73 8.34 5.54
CA ILE A 160 2.87 9.74 5.16
C ILE A 160 4.29 10.15 5.52
N TRP A 161 5.11 10.48 4.53
CA TRP A 161 6.50 10.88 4.71
C TRP A 161 6.70 12.27 4.12
N ASN A 162 7.02 13.26 4.95
CA ASN A 162 7.26 14.63 4.53
C ASN A 162 8.50 15.24 5.21
N ALA A 163 8.77 16.52 4.99
CA ALA A 163 9.95 17.19 5.54
C ALA A 163 9.87 17.47 7.06
N LYS A 164 8.78 17.08 7.73
CA LYS A 164 8.54 17.35 9.15
C LYS A 164 8.39 16.07 9.99
N ASN A 165 7.81 15.03 9.42
CA ASN A 165 7.56 13.76 10.10
C ASN A 165 7.24 12.62 9.12
N ILE A 166 7.33 11.41 9.66
CA ILE A 166 6.77 10.18 9.10
C ILE A 166 5.56 9.81 9.97
N ILE A 167 4.41 9.53 9.38
CA ILE A 167 3.20 9.10 10.08
C ILE A 167 2.78 7.74 9.53
N PHE A 168 2.59 6.79 10.44
CA PHE A 168 2.10 5.45 10.15
C PHE A 168 0.63 5.35 10.55
N ARG A 169 -0.21 4.92 9.62
CA ARG A 169 -1.65 4.75 9.84
C ARG A 169 -2.11 3.35 9.46
N VAL A 170 -3.05 2.85 10.25
CA VAL A 170 -3.81 1.61 10.00
C VAL A 170 -5.28 2.00 9.96
N ASP A 171 -5.92 1.79 8.82
CA ASP A 171 -7.19 2.39 8.43
C ASP A 171 -7.19 3.90 8.74
N ASP A 172 -8.09 4.36 9.61
CA ASP A 172 -8.19 5.76 10.01
C ASP A 172 -7.37 6.11 11.27
N VAL A 173 -6.73 5.12 11.91
CA VAL A 173 -6.01 5.28 13.18
C VAL A 173 -4.53 5.57 12.92
N THR A 174 -4.06 6.71 13.42
CA THR A 174 -2.62 7.03 13.45
C THR A 174 -1.97 6.28 14.61
N VAL A 175 -1.09 5.31 14.31
CA VAL A 175 -0.48 4.43 15.33
C VAL A 175 0.87 4.94 15.81
N ARG A 176 1.62 5.64 14.95
CA ARG A 176 2.94 6.18 15.24
C ARG A 176 3.22 7.41 14.39
N ALA A 177 3.98 8.34 14.95
CA ALA A 177 4.69 9.35 14.17
C ALA A 177 6.16 9.38 14.58
N PHE A 178 7.05 9.59 13.61
CA PHE A 178 8.47 9.83 13.80
C PHE A 178 8.79 11.26 13.37
N ARG A 179 9.16 12.13 14.31
CA ARG A 179 9.33 13.56 14.07
C ARG A 179 10.75 13.88 13.62
N ARG A 180 10.89 14.80 12.66
CA ARG A 180 12.20 15.35 12.28
C ARG A 180 12.71 16.31 13.36
N TYR A 181 13.96 16.11 13.78
CA TYR A 181 14.73 17.07 14.56
C TYR A 181 15.97 17.48 13.76
N ALA A 182 16.32 18.76 13.76
CA ALA A 182 17.38 19.29 12.89
C ALA A 182 18.78 18.73 13.23
N ASP A 183 18.96 18.24 14.46
CA ASP A 183 20.20 17.67 14.99
C ASP A 183 20.26 16.14 14.93
N LEU A 184 19.22 15.47 14.42
CA LEU A 184 19.14 14.01 14.34
C LEU A 184 18.96 13.54 12.88
N PRO A 185 19.44 12.32 12.54
CA PRO A 185 19.19 11.73 11.23
C PRO A 185 17.71 11.63 10.90
N TYR A 186 17.36 11.96 9.66
CA TYR A 186 16.01 11.83 9.12
C TYR A 186 16.11 11.50 7.62
N PRO A 187 15.22 10.67 7.06
CA PRO A 187 15.29 10.33 5.64
C PRO A 187 14.75 11.50 4.81
N ASP A 188 15.57 12.53 4.56
CA ASP A 188 15.22 13.69 3.71
C ASP A 188 16.16 13.90 2.52
N ALA A 189 17.16 13.02 2.34
CA ALA A 189 18.21 13.19 1.34
C ALA A 189 18.13 12.19 0.17
N ARG A 190 17.73 10.93 0.40
CA ARG A 190 17.73 9.89 -0.63
C ARG A 190 16.32 9.55 -1.10
N PRO A 191 16.05 9.61 -2.41
CA PRO A 191 14.83 9.06 -2.96
C PRO A 191 14.71 7.55 -2.71
N MET A 192 13.52 7.10 -2.34
CA MET A 192 13.22 5.72 -2.01
C MET A 192 12.24 5.10 -3.00
N ALA A 193 12.43 3.82 -3.33
CA ALA A 193 11.42 3.03 -4.03
C ALA A 193 10.46 2.44 -2.99
N VAL A 194 9.21 2.20 -3.38
CA VAL A 194 8.23 1.45 -2.59
C VAL A 194 8.45 -0.03 -2.86
N HIS A 195 8.42 -0.84 -1.82
CA HIS A 195 8.59 -2.29 -1.88
C HIS A 195 7.47 -2.99 -1.10
N ALA A 196 7.11 -4.18 -1.54
CA ALA A 196 6.31 -5.13 -0.78
C ALA A 196 6.87 -6.53 -0.99
N THR A 197 7.09 -7.26 0.10
CA THR A 197 7.69 -8.60 0.07
C THR A 197 6.97 -9.56 1.00
N LEU A 198 7.03 -10.85 0.68
CA LEU A 198 6.68 -11.96 1.57
C LEU A 198 7.86 -12.92 1.60
N TRP A 199 8.40 -13.17 2.80
CA TRP A 199 9.64 -13.94 2.95
C TRP A 199 9.71 -14.69 4.30
N ASP A 200 10.66 -15.62 4.40
CA ASP A 200 10.93 -16.42 5.60
C ASP A 200 11.82 -15.66 6.60
N GLY A 201 11.19 -15.11 7.64
CA GLY A 201 11.82 -14.47 8.78
C GLY A 201 11.97 -15.38 10.00
N SER A 202 12.04 -16.71 9.84
CA SER A 202 12.09 -17.69 10.95
C SER A 202 13.13 -17.39 12.03
N TYR A 203 14.23 -16.71 11.69
CA TYR A 203 15.28 -16.39 12.66
C TYR A 203 14.88 -15.31 13.68
N TRP A 204 13.77 -14.59 13.48
CA TRP A 204 13.38 -13.49 14.37
C TRP A 204 11.86 -13.21 14.47
N ALA A 205 11.10 -13.45 13.41
CA ALA A 205 9.74 -12.90 13.25
C ALA A 205 8.78 -13.33 14.35
N THR A 206 8.66 -14.64 14.60
CA THR A 206 7.70 -15.17 15.57
C THR A 206 8.39 -15.53 16.87
N GLU A 207 7.92 -14.91 17.97
CA GLU A 207 8.47 -15.10 19.32
C GLU A 207 10.00 -14.92 19.40
N LYS A 208 10.55 -13.94 18.66
CA LYS A 208 11.99 -13.70 18.57
C LYS A 208 12.76 -14.89 17.98
N GLY A 209 12.17 -15.55 16.98
CA GLY A 209 12.74 -16.68 16.25
C GLY A 209 12.60 -18.05 16.92
N LYS A 210 11.79 -18.15 17.98
CA LYS A 210 11.55 -19.44 18.66
C LYS A 210 10.62 -20.36 17.88
N VAL A 211 9.73 -19.79 17.09
CA VAL A 211 8.76 -20.54 16.29
C VAL A 211 9.09 -20.29 14.82
N PRO A 212 9.76 -21.24 14.14
CA PRO A 212 10.06 -21.11 12.72
C PRO A 212 8.80 -21.34 11.88
N ILE A 213 8.94 -21.08 10.58
CA ILE A 213 7.94 -21.39 9.58
C ILE A 213 7.69 -22.90 9.49
N ASP A 214 6.42 -23.27 9.37
CA ASP A 214 5.99 -24.65 9.10
C ASP A 214 5.68 -24.79 7.61
N TRP A 215 6.64 -25.26 6.83
CA TRP A 215 6.48 -25.40 5.39
C TRP A 215 5.36 -26.38 4.99
N ALA A 216 4.89 -27.26 5.87
CA ALA A 216 3.71 -28.08 5.59
C ALA A 216 2.41 -27.26 5.46
N ALA A 217 2.41 -26.01 5.96
CA ALA A 217 1.31 -25.05 5.79
C ALA A 217 1.44 -24.20 4.52
N ALA A 218 2.53 -24.34 3.75
CA ALA A 218 2.72 -23.63 2.49
C ALA A 218 1.69 -24.10 1.43
N PRO A 219 1.35 -23.25 0.43
CA PRO A 219 1.87 -21.91 0.23
C PRO A 219 1.26 -20.87 1.16
N PHE A 220 2.09 -19.94 1.64
CA PHE A 220 1.63 -18.74 2.34
C PHE A 220 1.32 -17.65 1.31
N VAL A 221 0.20 -16.97 1.48
CA VAL A 221 -0.26 -15.97 0.51
C VAL A 221 -0.70 -14.71 1.24
N VAL A 222 -0.13 -13.57 0.83
CA VAL A 222 -0.62 -12.24 1.19
C VAL A 222 -1.15 -11.55 -0.05
N SER A 223 -2.23 -10.78 0.10
CA SER A 223 -2.85 -10.04 -1.01
C SER A 223 -2.79 -8.53 -0.77
N TYR A 224 -2.51 -7.80 -1.83
CA TYR A 224 -2.45 -6.34 -1.91
C TYR A 224 -3.45 -5.84 -2.95
N ARG A 225 -4.09 -4.71 -2.69
CA ARG A 225 -4.92 -4.01 -3.68
C ARG A 225 -4.97 -2.51 -3.42
N GLY A 226 -5.41 -1.75 -4.41
CA GLY A 226 -5.71 -0.33 -4.24
C GLY A 226 -4.51 0.50 -3.79
N TYR A 227 -3.33 0.18 -4.32
CA TYR A 227 -2.16 1.03 -4.12
C TYR A 227 -2.44 2.44 -4.66
N ILE A 228 -2.08 3.43 -3.86
CA ILE A 228 -2.15 4.85 -4.22
C ILE A 228 -0.89 5.52 -3.71
N ALA A 229 -0.18 6.22 -4.60
CA ALA A 229 0.89 7.14 -4.25
C ALA A 229 0.50 8.57 -4.65
N ASN A 230 0.45 9.46 -3.66
CA ASN A 230 0.46 10.90 -3.86
C ASN A 230 1.83 11.41 -3.41
N ALA A 231 2.81 11.36 -4.30
CA ALA A 231 4.22 11.49 -3.93
C ALA A 231 5.02 12.25 -4.98
N CYS A 232 6.14 12.83 -4.56
CA CYS A 232 7.04 13.55 -5.46
C CYS A 232 8.04 12.58 -6.08
N VAL A 233 7.93 12.34 -7.39
CA VAL A 233 8.84 11.47 -8.15
C VAL A 233 10.19 12.15 -8.30
N ALA A 234 11.27 11.44 -7.98
CA ALA A 234 12.64 11.93 -8.13
C ALA A 234 13.19 11.63 -9.54
N HIS A 235 13.82 12.64 -10.16
CA HIS A 235 14.35 12.55 -11.51
C HIS A 235 15.87 12.73 -11.55
N GLY A 236 16.59 11.68 -11.97
CA GLY A 236 18.05 11.69 -12.13
C GLY A 236 18.83 11.87 -10.82
N GLY A 237 20.17 11.84 -10.89
CA GLY A 237 21.07 11.94 -9.71
C GLY A 237 21.21 13.33 -9.09
N GLY A 238 20.32 14.28 -9.40
CA GLY A 238 20.46 15.70 -9.04
C GLY A 238 19.38 16.26 -8.09
N GLY A 239 18.59 15.41 -7.43
CA GLY A 239 17.62 15.83 -6.41
C GLY A 239 16.41 16.63 -6.92
N ARG A 240 16.18 16.68 -8.24
CA ARG A 240 14.96 17.30 -8.79
C ARG A 240 13.78 16.37 -8.59
N THR A 241 12.69 16.89 -8.06
CA THR A 241 11.44 16.15 -7.90
C THR A 241 10.29 16.78 -8.69
N SER A 242 9.31 15.96 -9.06
CA SER A 242 8.06 16.38 -9.66
C SER A 242 6.90 15.87 -8.80
N CYS A 243 6.06 16.78 -8.32
CA CYS A 243 4.94 16.46 -7.44
C CYS A 243 3.61 16.64 -8.17
N PRO A 244 2.58 15.83 -7.87
CA PRO A 244 1.24 16.01 -8.40
C PRO A 244 0.67 17.40 -8.06
N ALA A 245 0.21 18.13 -9.07
CA ALA A 245 -0.38 19.46 -8.88
C ALA A 245 -1.70 19.37 -8.08
N GLY A 246 -1.87 20.26 -7.11
CA GLY A 246 -3.11 20.37 -6.32
C GLY A 246 -3.36 19.24 -5.32
N ARG A 247 -2.37 18.37 -5.06
CA ARG A 247 -2.47 17.27 -4.08
C ARG A 247 -1.38 17.35 -3.01
N ASN A 248 -1.29 18.48 -2.33
CA ASN A 248 -0.22 18.82 -1.38
C ASN A 248 -0.58 18.60 0.10
N GLU A 249 -1.72 17.97 0.40
CA GLU A 249 -2.23 17.78 1.78
C GLU A 249 -1.22 17.11 2.72
N TRP A 250 -0.44 16.15 2.20
CA TRP A 250 0.57 15.43 2.98
C TRP A 250 1.84 16.24 3.24
N MET A 251 2.15 17.27 2.44
CA MET A 251 3.45 17.95 2.45
C MET A 251 3.74 18.67 3.77
N ASP A 252 2.71 19.27 4.34
CA ASP A 252 2.79 20.02 5.61
C ASP A 252 2.10 19.29 6.76
N ARG A 253 1.62 18.06 6.54
CA ARG A 253 0.88 17.27 7.51
C ARG A 253 1.71 17.03 8.76
N GLU A 254 1.15 17.40 9.90
CA GLU A 254 1.65 17.08 11.24
C GLU A 254 0.48 16.48 12.03
N LEU A 255 0.77 15.85 13.17
CA LEU A 255 -0.28 15.33 14.04
C LEU A 255 -1.21 16.44 14.52
N ASP A 256 -2.49 16.31 14.19
CA ASP A 256 -3.55 17.10 14.81
C ASP A 256 -4.01 16.50 16.15
N ASP A 257 -5.01 17.10 16.78
CA ASP A 257 -5.51 16.64 18.08
C ASP A 257 -6.11 15.23 18.01
N THR A 258 -6.74 14.87 16.89
CA THR A 258 -7.31 13.52 16.67
C THR A 258 -6.20 12.50 16.51
N ASP A 259 -5.16 12.82 15.74
CA ASP A 259 -3.98 11.96 15.62
C ASP A 259 -3.32 11.72 16.97
N ARG A 260 -3.15 12.77 17.78
CA ARG A 260 -2.53 12.64 19.11
C ARG A 260 -3.34 11.72 20.02
N LEU A 261 -4.67 11.79 19.96
CA LEU A 261 -5.55 10.90 20.71
C LEU A 261 -5.43 9.45 20.24
N THR A 262 -5.38 9.21 18.92
CA THR A 262 -5.27 7.87 18.35
C THR A 262 -3.88 7.25 18.60
N VAL A 263 -2.81 8.02 18.50
CA VAL A 263 -1.45 7.59 18.90
C VAL A 263 -1.42 7.23 20.39
N ALA A 264 -1.99 8.06 21.26
CA ALA A 264 -2.04 7.77 22.69
C ALA A 264 -2.86 6.50 22.99
N TRP A 265 -3.95 6.28 22.25
CA TRP A 265 -4.73 5.05 22.35
C TRP A 265 -3.95 3.83 21.86
N ALA A 266 -3.27 3.91 20.70
CA ALA A 266 -2.46 2.81 20.17
C ALA A 266 -1.29 2.47 21.10
N ARG A 267 -0.58 3.48 21.62
CA ARG A 267 0.46 3.32 22.64
C ARG A 267 -0.05 2.60 23.89
N ARG A 268 -1.28 2.89 24.34
CA ARG A 268 -1.85 2.30 25.55
C ARG A 268 -2.38 0.87 25.35
N ASN A 269 -2.99 0.59 24.20
CA ASN A 269 -3.79 -0.63 24.02
C ASN A 269 -3.15 -1.64 23.07
N CYS A 270 -2.25 -1.20 22.20
CA CYS A 270 -1.75 -2.00 21.07
C CYS A 270 -0.23 -2.18 21.10
N LEU A 271 0.53 -1.19 21.60
CA LEU A 271 1.99 -1.22 21.64
C LEU A 271 2.50 -2.31 22.59
N GLN A 272 3.34 -3.19 22.06
CA GLN A 272 3.93 -4.32 22.75
C GLN A 272 5.46 -4.17 22.91
N TYR A 273 6.12 -3.46 22.00
CA TYR A 273 7.54 -3.13 22.08
C TYR A 273 7.79 -1.70 21.64
N ASN A 274 8.63 -1.00 22.41
CA ASN A 274 9.07 0.36 22.15
C ASN A 274 10.60 0.43 22.31
N TYR A 275 11.33 0.70 21.23
CA TYR A 275 12.79 0.85 21.29
C TYR A 275 13.26 1.94 22.27
N CYS A 276 12.46 3.00 22.48
CA CYS A 276 12.75 4.06 23.44
C CYS A 276 12.64 3.63 24.92
N GLU A 277 12.15 2.43 25.18
CA GLU A 277 12.03 1.85 26.52
C GLU A 277 12.94 0.61 26.70
N ASP A 278 13.68 0.21 25.66
CA ASP A 278 14.57 -0.95 25.69
C ASP A 278 15.98 -0.59 26.20
N GLY A 279 16.13 -0.57 27.52
CA GLY A 279 17.41 -0.33 28.17
C GLY A 279 18.45 -1.45 27.97
N TRP A 280 18.04 -2.64 27.52
CA TRP A 280 18.98 -3.71 27.16
C TRP A 280 19.63 -3.45 25.80
N ARG A 281 18.85 -2.94 24.85
CA ARG A 281 19.33 -2.56 23.53
C ARG A 281 20.13 -1.26 23.56
N PHE A 282 19.79 -0.33 24.45
CA PHE A 282 20.42 0.98 24.58
C PHE A 282 20.98 1.23 26.00
N PRO A 283 21.98 0.45 26.44
CA PRO A 283 22.52 0.54 27.81
C PRO A 283 23.30 1.85 28.07
N GLU A 284 23.75 2.53 27.01
CA GLU A 284 24.51 3.79 27.07
C GLU A 284 23.62 5.05 26.97
N GLY A 285 22.31 4.87 26.88
CA GLY A 285 21.33 5.95 26.72
C GLY A 285 20.48 5.78 25.47
N PHE A 286 19.23 6.23 25.55
CA PHE A 286 18.27 6.11 24.47
C PHE A 286 18.58 7.07 23.31
N PRO A 287 18.15 6.73 22.08
CA PRO A 287 18.20 7.64 20.93
C PRO A 287 17.61 9.03 21.25
N GLY A 288 18.22 10.08 20.67
CA GLY A 288 17.98 11.47 21.08
C GLY A 288 16.53 11.93 20.93
N GLU A 289 15.80 11.35 19.98
CA GLU A 289 14.39 11.61 19.73
C GLU A 289 13.48 11.06 20.83
N CYS A 290 13.87 9.99 21.54
CA CYS A 290 13.01 9.30 22.50
C CYS A 290 12.54 10.19 23.67
N SER A 291 13.38 11.15 24.08
CA SER A 291 13.05 12.11 25.14
C SER A 291 12.18 13.29 24.67
N ARG A 292 11.89 13.34 23.36
CA ARG A 292 11.26 14.47 22.67
C ARG A 292 9.94 14.08 21.98
N GLU A 293 9.58 12.79 22.00
CA GLU A 293 8.34 12.21 21.46
C GLU A 293 7.10 12.39 22.33
#